data_AF-A0A2I2YRJ1-F1
#
_entry.id   AF-A0A2I2YRJ1-F1
#
_cell.length_a   1.000
_cell.length_b   1.000
_cell.length_c   1.000
_cell.angle_alpha   90.00
_cell.angle_beta   90.00
_cell.angle_gamma   90.00
#
_symmetry.space_group_name_H-M   'P 1'
#
loop_
_entity.id
_entity.type
_entity.pdbx_description
1 polymer ?
#
loop_
_entity_poly.entity_id
_entity_poly.type
_entity_poly.pdbx_seq_one_letter_code
_entity_poly.pdbx_strand_id
1 'polypeptide(L)'
;QTNQEIIEMMPEFQKSSVRIKNLTRVEEVICGLIKGGAAKLQIITDFDMTFSRFSYKGKRCPTCHNSIDNCQLVTDECRKKLSQLKKKYYAIEVDPVLTVEEKYPYMVEWYTKSHGLLGQQALPKAKLKEIVAESDVIGGYSSSWCLSSKFLIHIFNKHDGALRNTEYFNQLKGNSNIILLGASQGDLRMADGVANVEHILKIGYLNDRVDELLEKYMDSYDIVLVQDESLEVANSILQKIL
;
A
#
# COMPACT_ATOMS: atom_id res chain seq x y z
N GLN A 1 3.75 7.51 -36.24
CA GLN A 1 5.01 7.57 -35.47
C GLN A 1 4.99 6.37 -34.55
N THR A 2 5.86 5.42 -34.84
CA THR A 2 6.00 4.12 -34.17
C THR A 2 6.38 4.32 -32.70
N ASN A 3 5.79 3.52 -31.80
CA ASN A 3 6.11 3.39 -30.37
C ASN A 3 7.62 3.14 -30.20
N GLN A 4 8.43 4.20 -30.18
CA GLN A 4 9.73 4.13 -29.54
C GLN A 4 9.44 3.94 -28.05
N GLU A 5 10.01 2.87 -27.49
CA GLU A 5 9.71 2.27 -26.20
C GLU A 5 9.75 3.34 -25.09
N ILE A 6 8.58 3.84 -24.69
CA ILE A 6 8.44 4.96 -23.74
C ILE A 6 9.22 4.65 -22.45
N ILE A 7 9.28 3.38 -22.08
CA ILE A 7 9.97 2.90 -20.89
C ILE A 7 11.50 2.92 -21.06
N GLU A 8 12.04 2.58 -22.23
CA GLU A 8 13.49 2.68 -22.49
C GLU A 8 14.00 4.12 -22.35
N MET A 9 13.14 5.09 -22.65
CA MET A 9 13.45 6.52 -22.54
C MET A 9 13.27 7.10 -21.12
N MET A 10 12.74 6.32 -20.18
CA MET A 10 12.48 6.76 -18.80
C MET A 10 13.60 6.24 -17.87
N PRO A 11 14.51 7.11 -17.38
CA PRO A 11 15.66 6.67 -16.58
C PRO A 11 15.23 5.99 -15.27
N GLU A 12 14.06 6.33 -14.72
CA GLU A 12 13.53 5.72 -13.51
C GLU A 12 13.24 4.22 -13.68
N PHE A 13 12.91 3.78 -14.90
CA PHE A 13 12.67 2.37 -15.23
C PHE A 13 13.95 1.57 -15.44
N GLN A 14 15.10 2.25 -15.58
CA GLN A 14 16.41 1.60 -15.74
C GLN A 14 17.07 1.26 -14.40
N LYS A 15 16.41 1.58 -13.27
CA LYS A 15 16.92 1.27 -11.93
C LYS A 15 16.97 -0.24 -11.70
N SER A 16 17.99 -0.68 -10.98
CA SER A 16 18.14 -2.07 -10.54
C SER A 16 17.07 -2.54 -9.56
N SER A 17 16.21 -1.66 -9.04
CA SER A 17 15.03 -2.02 -8.24
C SER A 17 13.81 -2.41 -9.09
N VAL A 18 13.78 -2.03 -10.38
CA VAL A 18 12.61 -2.20 -11.24
C VAL A 18 12.60 -3.60 -11.85
N ARG A 19 11.49 -4.33 -11.70
CA ARG A 19 11.25 -5.64 -12.30
C ARG A 19 9.90 -5.60 -13.01
N ILE A 20 9.90 -5.95 -14.29
CA ILE A 20 8.72 -5.96 -15.14
C ILE A 20 8.69 -7.30 -15.86
N LYS A 21 7.59 -8.07 -15.68
CA LYS A 21 7.45 -9.37 -16.34
C LYS A 21 7.07 -9.24 -17.81
N ASN A 22 6.18 -8.30 -18.15
CA ASN A 22 5.69 -8.08 -19.49
C ASN A 22 5.79 -6.60 -19.88
N LEU A 23 6.92 -6.23 -20.48
CA LEU A 23 7.23 -4.84 -20.81
C LEU A 23 6.20 -4.24 -21.77
N THR A 24 5.86 -4.94 -22.85
CA THR A 24 4.88 -4.49 -23.86
C THR A 24 3.53 -4.17 -23.23
N ARG A 25 3.05 -5.02 -22.31
CA ARG A 25 1.81 -4.78 -21.57
C ARG A 25 1.89 -3.49 -20.74
N VAL A 26 3.00 -3.27 -20.03
CA VAL A 26 3.18 -2.04 -19.23
C VAL A 26 3.15 -0.81 -20.13
N GLU A 27 3.84 -0.84 -21.27
CA GLU A 27 3.85 0.27 -22.23
C GLU A 27 2.46 0.59 -22.79
N GLU A 28 1.70 -0.44 -23.15
CA GLU A 28 0.31 -0.28 -23.62
C GLU A 28 -0.57 0.39 -22.57
N VAL A 29 -0.44 -0.03 -21.30
CA VAL A 29 -1.18 0.60 -20.18
C VAL A 29 -0.76 2.06 -20.02
N ILE A 30 0.53 2.34 -19.93
CA ILE A 30 1.04 3.71 -19.76
C ILE A 30 0.59 4.60 -20.92
N CYS A 31 0.63 4.12 -22.16
CA CYS A 31 0.08 4.83 -23.32
C CYS A 31 -1.41 5.13 -23.17
N GLY A 32 -2.20 4.18 -22.67
CA GLY A 32 -3.61 4.36 -22.36
C GLY A 32 -3.86 5.42 -21.28
N LEU A 33 -3.05 5.40 -20.21
CA LEU A 33 -3.09 6.39 -19.14
C LEU A 33 -2.80 7.80 -19.68
N ILE A 34 -1.74 7.96 -20.48
CA ILE A 34 -1.34 9.23 -21.11
C ILE A 34 -2.45 9.74 -22.03
N LYS A 35 -3.02 8.88 -22.88
CA LYS A 35 -4.12 9.25 -23.79
C LYS A 35 -5.37 9.72 -23.05
N GLY A 36 -5.66 9.15 -21.87
CA GLY A 36 -6.81 9.58 -21.06
C GLY A 36 -6.58 10.88 -20.30
N GLY A 37 -5.32 11.20 -19.98
CA GLY A 37 -4.93 12.42 -19.25
C GLY A 37 -5.52 12.50 -17.84
N ALA A 38 -5.34 13.66 -17.20
CA ALA A 38 -5.79 13.94 -15.84
C ALA A 38 -7.31 13.72 -15.63
N ALA A 39 -8.13 14.02 -16.64
CA ALA A 39 -9.60 13.95 -16.53
C ALA A 39 -10.12 12.52 -16.29
N LYS A 40 -9.37 11.50 -16.73
CA LYS A 40 -9.73 10.09 -16.56
C LYS A 40 -8.96 9.41 -15.44
N LEU A 41 -7.98 10.06 -14.83
CA LEU A 41 -7.07 9.43 -13.87
C LEU A 41 -7.66 9.40 -12.46
N GLN A 42 -7.52 8.27 -11.76
CA GLN A 42 -7.62 8.18 -10.30
C GLN A 42 -6.48 7.33 -9.73
N ILE A 43 -6.07 7.61 -8.50
CA ILE A 43 -4.99 6.90 -7.79
C ILE A 43 -5.61 6.12 -6.63
N ILE A 44 -5.29 4.83 -6.55
CA ILE A 44 -5.70 3.96 -5.45
C ILE A 44 -4.43 3.42 -4.81
N THR A 45 -4.16 3.76 -3.56
CA THR A 45 -2.88 3.42 -2.92
C THR A 45 -3.09 2.88 -1.52
N ASP A 46 -2.25 1.90 -1.15
CA ASP A 46 -1.99 1.61 0.25
C ASP A 46 -1.13 2.71 0.88
N PHE A 47 -1.05 2.76 2.21
CA PHE A 47 -0.24 3.73 2.92
C PHE A 47 1.04 3.11 3.49
N ASP A 48 0.89 2.19 4.43
CA ASP A 48 2.02 1.58 5.13
C ASP A 48 2.90 0.79 4.16
N MET A 49 4.20 1.07 4.17
CA MET A 49 5.22 0.39 3.36
C MET A 49 5.06 0.56 1.83
N THR A 50 4.13 1.42 1.40
CA THR A 50 3.93 1.85 0.01
C THR A 50 4.23 3.34 -0.12
N PHE A 51 3.48 4.17 0.62
CA PHE A 51 3.69 5.61 0.70
C PHE A 51 4.65 5.98 1.84
N SER A 52 4.59 5.22 2.94
CA SER A 52 5.59 5.26 4.00
C SER A 52 6.76 4.35 3.66
N ARG A 53 7.97 4.74 4.06
CA ARG A 53 9.17 3.90 3.89
C ARG A 53 9.07 2.59 4.65
N PHE A 54 9.72 1.56 4.12
CA PHE A 54 9.93 0.29 4.80
C PHE A 54 11.08 0.38 5.80
N SER A 55 12.16 1.03 5.41
CA SER A 55 13.36 1.21 6.23
C SER A 55 14.02 2.56 5.97
N TYR A 56 14.80 3.02 6.95
CA TYR A 56 15.64 4.19 6.80
C TYR A 56 16.93 4.00 7.59
N LYS A 57 18.07 4.21 6.92
CA LYS A 57 19.42 4.00 7.50
C LYS A 57 19.57 2.63 8.18
N GLY A 58 19.04 1.58 7.57
CA GLY A 58 19.12 0.20 8.08
C GLY A 58 18.17 -0.14 9.24
N LYS A 59 17.34 0.81 9.70
CA LYS A 59 16.30 0.58 10.72
C LYS A 59 14.93 0.48 10.05
N ARG A 60 14.10 -0.49 10.47
CA ARG A 60 12.71 -0.61 10.03
C ARG A 60 11.91 0.64 10.44
N CYS A 61 11.21 1.24 9.50
CA CYS A 61 10.28 2.34 9.77
C CYS A 61 8.97 1.80 10.37
N PRO A 62 8.31 2.57 11.25
CA PRO A 62 7.04 2.19 11.84
C PRO A 62 5.89 2.25 10.82
N THR A 63 4.92 1.34 10.96
CA THR A 63 3.58 1.49 10.38
C THR A 63 2.74 2.49 11.18
N CYS A 64 1.56 2.88 10.69
CA CYS A 64 0.60 3.68 11.44
C CYS A 64 0.30 3.11 12.84
N HIS A 65 0.08 1.79 12.95
CA HIS A 65 -0.07 1.13 14.25
C HIS A 65 1.18 1.29 15.11
N ASN A 66 2.37 1.06 14.56
CA ASN A 66 3.61 1.16 15.33
C ASN A 66 3.91 2.59 15.78
N SER A 67 3.44 3.63 15.08
CA SER A 67 3.51 5.01 15.57
C SER A 67 2.73 5.22 16.85
N ILE A 68 1.55 4.60 16.95
CA ILE A 68 0.75 4.63 18.18
C ILE A 68 1.38 3.70 19.23
N ASP A 69 1.71 2.47 18.87
CA ASP A 69 2.28 1.47 19.78
C ASP A 69 3.54 1.99 20.48
N ASN A 70 4.36 2.80 19.79
CA ASN A 70 5.64 3.32 20.27
C ASN A 70 5.53 4.71 20.91
N CYS A 71 4.35 5.35 20.90
CA CYS A 71 4.23 6.69 21.48
C CYS A 71 4.35 6.66 23.02
N GLN A 72 4.66 7.82 23.60
CA GLN A 72 4.86 7.98 25.04
C GLN A 72 3.57 7.78 25.85
N LEU A 73 2.41 7.93 25.22
CA LEU A 73 1.11 7.76 25.88
C LEU A 73 0.69 6.30 26.04
N VAL A 74 1.37 5.37 25.35
CA VAL A 74 1.16 3.93 25.54
C VAL A 74 2.09 3.41 26.62
N THR A 75 1.52 2.80 27.66
CA THR A 75 2.28 2.20 28.77
C THR A 75 3.18 1.06 28.30
N ASP A 76 4.29 0.84 29.00
CA ASP A 76 5.21 -0.26 28.65
C ASP A 76 4.57 -1.65 28.81
N GLU A 77 3.62 -1.81 29.73
CA GLU A 77 2.85 -3.05 29.85
C GLU A 77 1.99 -3.29 28.59
N CYS A 78 1.30 -2.25 28.11
CA CYS A 78 0.53 -2.33 26.87
C CYS A 78 1.45 -2.61 25.66
N ARG A 79 2.59 -1.93 25.58
CA ARG A 79 3.60 -2.15 24.52
C ARG A 79 4.11 -3.59 24.49
N LYS A 80 4.35 -4.19 25.65
CA LYS A 80 4.72 -5.61 25.77
C LYS A 80 3.61 -6.54 25.25
N LYS A 81 2.35 -6.28 25.60
CA LYS A 81 1.20 -7.05 25.10
C LYS A 81 1.05 -6.92 23.57
N LEU A 82 1.15 -5.71 23.03
CA LEU A 82 1.11 -5.44 21.59
C LEU A 82 2.26 -6.15 20.84
N SER A 83 3.47 -6.12 21.39
CA SER A 83 4.62 -6.84 20.85
C SER A 83 4.40 -8.36 20.82
N GLN A 84 3.83 -8.93 21.88
CA GLN A 84 3.48 -10.35 21.93
C GLN A 84 2.41 -10.73 20.89
N LEU A 85 1.38 -9.89 20.73
CA LEU A 85 0.38 -10.07 19.67
C LEU A 85 1.04 -10.04 18.29
N LYS A 86 1.85 -9.01 18.00
CA LYS A 86 2.56 -8.90 16.71
C LYS A 86 3.41 -10.14 16.44
N LYS A 87 4.20 -10.61 17.42
CA LYS A 87 5.02 -11.81 17.26
C LYS A 87 4.20 -13.05 16.90
N LYS A 88 3.04 -13.25 17.55
CA LYS A 88 2.15 -14.39 17.27
C LYS A 88 1.50 -14.28 15.89
N TYR A 89 0.84 -13.16 15.61
CA TYR A 89 -0.03 -13.05 14.44
C TYR A 89 0.73 -12.73 13.17
N TYR A 90 1.86 -12.02 13.23
CA TYR A 90 2.71 -11.82 12.06
C TYR A 90 3.25 -13.15 11.52
N ALA A 91 3.63 -14.09 12.40
CA ALA A 91 4.06 -15.42 11.99
C ALA A 91 2.97 -16.16 11.19
N ILE A 92 1.69 -15.96 11.52
CA ILE A 92 0.53 -16.52 10.82
C ILE A 92 0.27 -15.78 9.50
N GLU A 93 0.33 -14.44 9.52
CA GLU A 93 0.15 -13.61 8.32
C GLU A 93 1.10 -14.03 7.19
N VAL A 94 2.36 -14.25 7.56
CA VAL A 94 3.45 -14.56 6.63
C VAL A 94 3.61 -16.05 6.33
N ASP A 95 2.87 -16.92 7.01
CA ASP A 95 2.96 -18.38 6.90
C ASP A 95 2.69 -18.85 5.45
N PRO A 96 3.64 -19.51 4.77
CA PRO A 96 3.45 -19.92 3.38
C PRO A 96 2.49 -21.11 3.21
N VAL A 97 2.19 -21.85 4.28
CA VAL A 97 1.35 -23.06 4.25
C VAL A 97 -0.13 -22.69 4.33
N LEU A 98 -0.47 -21.69 5.14
CA LEU A 98 -1.86 -21.28 5.33
C LEU A 98 -2.39 -20.48 4.13
N THR A 99 -3.62 -20.79 3.74
CA THR A 99 -4.38 -20.03 2.73
C THR A 99 -4.81 -18.66 3.28
N VAL A 100 -5.23 -17.77 2.37
CA VAL A 100 -5.74 -16.45 2.78
C VAL A 100 -7.00 -16.59 3.62
N GLU A 101 -7.87 -17.53 3.25
CA GLU A 101 -9.13 -17.85 3.94
C GLU A 101 -8.88 -18.36 5.36
N GLU A 102 -7.87 -19.22 5.55
CA GLU A 102 -7.47 -19.71 6.87
C GLU A 102 -6.84 -18.63 7.74
N LYS A 103 -6.07 -17.70 7.14
CA LYS A 103 -5.45 -16.57 7.85
C LYS A 103 -6.46 -15.49 8.24
N TYR A 104 -7.56 -15.37 7.51
CA TYR A 104 -8.56 -14.33 7.68
C TYR A 104 -9.05 -14.16 9.14
N PRO A 105 -9.57 -15.20 9.83
CA PRO A 105 -10.03 -15.05 11.22
C PRO A 105 -8.92 -14.63 12.19
N TYR A 106 -7.67 -15.02 11.94
CA TYR A 106 -6.53 -14.61 12.76
C TYR A 106 -6.22 -13.11 12.60
N MET A 107 -6.37 -12.55 11.40
CA MET A 107 -6.20 -11.12 11.18
C MET A 107 -7.30 -10.31 11.87
N VAL A 108 -8.55 -10.79 11.80
CA VAL A 108 -9.66 -10.17 12.55
C VAL A 108 -9.36 -10.18 14.05
N GLU A 109 -8.92 -11.32 14.58
CA GLU A 109 -8.60 -11.46 16.00
C GLU A 109 -7.42 -10.55 16.41
N TRP A 110 -6.36 -10.50 15.61
CA TRP A 110 -5.19 -9.68 15.88
C TRP A 110 -5.53 -8.19 15.96
N TYR A 111 -6.21 -7.67 14.94
CA TYR A 111 -6.55 -6.25 14.89
C TYR A 111 -7.55 -5.90 16.00
N THR A 112 -8.55 -6.75 16.26
CA THR A 112 -9.52 -6.54 17.34
C THR A 112 -8.83 -6.46 18.71
N LYS A 113 -7.90 -7.38 19.00
CA LYS A 113 -7.14 -7.37 20.25
C LYS A 113 -6.23 -6.15 20.36
N SER A 114 -5.55 -5.80 19.28
CA SER A 114 -4.62 -4.65 19.25
C SER A 114 -5.37 -3.33 19.45
N HIS A 115 -6.48 -3.13 18.72
CA HIS A 115 -7.36 -1.97 18.90
C HIS A 115 -7.99 -1.93 20.29
N GLY A 116 -8.37 -3.07 20.86
CA GLY A 116 -8.88 -3.14 22.24
C GLY A 116 -7.86 -2.67 23.27
N LEU A 117 -6.59 -3.10 23.13
CA LEU A 117 -5.49 -2.63 24.00
C LEU A 117 -5.23 -1.14 23.85
N LEU A 118 -5.21 -0.62 22.61
CA LEU A 118 -5.03 0.81 22.35
C LEU A 118 -6.21 1.64 22.87
N GLY A 119 -7.44 1.13 22.76
CA GLY A 119 -8.64 1.76 23.30
C GLY A 119 -8.57 1.93 24.83
N GLN A 120 -7.97 0.97 25.54
CA GLN A 120 -7.74 1.06 26.99
C GLN A 120 -6.72 2.14 27.38
N GLN A 121 -5.87 2.58 26.45
CA GLN A 121 -4.94 3.69 26.71
C GLN A 121 -5.62 5.07 26.61
N ALA A 122 -6.89 5.13 26.14
CA ALA A 122 -7.70 6.36 26.08
C ALA A 122 -6.97 7.57 25.44
N LEU A 123 -6.28 7.33 24.32
CA LEU A 123 -5.46 8.33 23.66
C LEU A 123 -6.28 9.55 23.22
N PRO A 124 -5.96 10.78 23.66
CA PRO A 124 -6.71 11.97 23.26
C PRO A 124 -6.54 12.25 21.77
N LYS A 125 -7.64 12.45 21.04
CA LYS A 125 -7.59 12.81 19.61
C LYS A 125 -6.72 14.05 19.33
N ALA A 126 -6.74 15.02 20.24
CA ALA A 126 -5.91 16.23 20.14
C ALA A 126 -4.39 15.95 20.14
N LYS A 127 -3.97 14.83 20.72
CA LYS A 127 -2.56 14.42 20.81
C LYS A 127 -2.07 13.64 19.59
N LEU A 128 -2.95 13.23 18.67
CA LEU A 128 -2.55 12.48 17.47
C LEU A 128 -1.55 13.26 16.61
N LYS A 129 -1.69 14.58 16.51
CA LYS A 129 -0.75 15.41 15.74
C LYS A 129 0.66 15.38 16.34
N GLU A 130 0.76 15.41 17.66
CA GLU A 130 2.03 15.32 18.38
C GLU A 130 2.64 13.92 18.22
N ILE A 131 1.83 12.87 18.39
CA ILE A 131 2.28 11.47 18.22
C ILE A 131 2.86 11.25 16.82
N VAL A 132 2.19 11.76 15.77
CA VAL A 132 2.69 11.64 14.40
C VAL A 132 3.98 12.43 14.21
N ALA A 133 4.07 13.65 14.75
CA ALA A 133 5.26 14.50 14.63
C ALA A 133 6.49 13.92 15.34
N GLU A 134 6.29 13.17 16.43
CA GLU A 134 7.36 12.50 17.19
C GLU A 134 7.71 11.10 16.64
N SER A 135 6.89 10.55 15.74
CA SER A 135 7.10 9.21 15.20
C SER A 135 8.19 9.19 14.13
N ASP A 136 8.90 8.05 14.03
CA ASP A 136 9.88 7.78 12.98
C ASP A 136 9.21 7.46 11.60
N VAL A 137 7.92 7.78 11.40
CA VAL A 137 7.25 7.57 10.10
C VAL A 137 7.84 8.55 9.10
N ILE A 138 8.45 8.00 8.05
CA ILE A 138 8.98 8.80 6.96
C ILE A 138 8.06 8.60 5.76
N GLY A 139 7.25 9.61 5.47
CA GLY A 139 6.45 9.72 4.25
C GLY A 139 7.15 10.58 3.20
N GLY A 140 6.92 10.29 1.92
CA GLY A 140 7.47 11.07 0.80
C GLY A 140 6.86 12.46 0.59
N TYR A 141 5.79 12.82 1.32
CA TYR A 141 5.05 14.07 1.14
C TYR A 141 4.53 14.63 2.47
N SER A 142 4.46 15.97 2.58
CA SER A 142 4.09 16.71 3.80
C SER A 142 2.57 16.82 4.07
N SER A 143 1.74 16.03 3.40
CA SER A 143 0.29 16.05 3.57
C SER A 143 -0.18 15.06 4.63
N SER A 144 -1.04 15.50 5.54
CA SER A 144 -1.66 14.66 6.57
C SER A 144 -2.82 13.87 5.95
N TRP A 145 -2.61 12.57 5.72
CA TRP A 145 -3.64 11.64 5.30
C TRP A 145 -4.11 10.84 6.51
N CYS A 146 -5.41 10.85 6.78
CA CYS A 146 -6.00 10.06 7.86
C CYS A 146 -7.16 9.25 7.30
N LEU A 147 -6.96 7.95 7.09
CA LEU A 147 -8.01 7.02 6.70
C LEU A 147 -8.83 6.67 7.94
N SER A 148 -10.10 7.05 7.97
CA SER A 148 -11.05 6.60 8.98
C SER A 148 -12.05 5.67 8.31
N SER A 149 -12.00 4.38 8.65
CA SER A 149 -13.01 3.40 8.26
C SER A 149 -13.88 3.05 9.46
N LYS A 150 -15.21 3.03 9.27
CA LYS A 150 -16.17 2.53 10.28
C LYS A 150 -16.11 1.01 10.44
N PHE A 151 -15.57 0.30 9.45
CA PHE A 151 -15.43 -1.15 9.46
C PHE A 151 -13.95 -1.52 9.59
N LEU A 152 -13.67 -2.65 10.26
CA LEU A 152 -12.32 -3.16 10.36
C LEU A 152 -11.79 -3.50 8.96
N ILE A 153 -10.71 -2.85 8.55
CA ILE A 153 -9.93 -3.20 7.36
C ILE A 153 -8.61 -3.81 7.83
N HIS A 154 -8.28 -4.98 7.31
CA HIS A 154 -7.00 -5.66 7.49
C HIS A 154 -6.45 -6.09 6.11
N ILE A 155 -5.23 -6.62 6.10
CA ILE A 155 -4.49 -6.92 4.86
C ILE A 155 -5.24 -7.80 3.83
N PHE A 156 -6.19 -8.64 4.26
CA PHE A 156 -6.87 -9.62 3.38
C PHE A 156 -8.33 -9.27 3.05
N ASN A 157 -8.89 -8.16 3.53
CA ASN A 157 -10.29 -7.79 3.28
C ASN A 157 -10.46 -6.47 2.52
N LYS A 158 -9.40 -6.01 1.84
CA LYS A 158 -9.44 -4.76 1.05
C LYS A 158 -10.48 -4.80 -0.08
N HIS A 159 -10.81 -5.99 -0.59
CA HIS A 159 -11.96 -6.23 -1.48
C HIS A 159 -13.27 -5.71 -0.88
N ASP A 160 -13.63 -6.15 0.32
CA ASP A 160 -14.87 -5.76 0.98
C ASP A 160 -14.91 -4.26 1.26
N GLY A 161 -13.76 -3.70 1.65
CA GLY A 161 -13.59 -2.26 1.82
C GLY A 161 -13.85 -1.49 0.52
N ALA A 162 -13.31 -1.97 -0.61
CA ALA A 162 -13.54 -1.36 -1.91
C ALA A 162 -15.03 -1.40 -2.32
N LEU A 163 -15.68 -2.56 -2.17
CA LEU A 163 -17.10 -2.72 -2.50
C LEU A 163 -18.06 -1.93 -1.61
N ARG A 164 -17.64 -1.60 -0.37
CA ARG A 164 -18.46 -0.76 0.53
C ARG A 164 -18.42 0.73 0.16
N ASN A 165 -17.41 1.16 -0.59
CA ASN A 165 -17.22 2.56 -0.98
C ASN A 165 -17.84 2.88 -2.35
N THR A 166 -18.97 2.24 -2.69
CA THR A 166 -19.66 2.41 -3.98
C THR A 166 -20.04 3.85 -4.27
N GLU A 167 -20.44 4.65 -3.27
CA GLU A 167 -20.78 6.05 -3.47
C GLU A 167 -19.57 6.88 -3.96
N TYR A 168 -18.39 6.65 -3.36
CA TYR A 168 -17.15 7.30 -3.78
C TYR A 168 -16.79 6.93 -5.23
N PHE A 169 -16.77 5.64 -5.56
CA PHE A 169 -16.47 5.20 -6.92
C PHE A 169 -17.55 5.63 -7.94
N ASN A 170 -18.80 5.79 -7.51
CA ASN A 170 -19.88 6.29 -8.36
C ASN A 170 -19.68 7.78 -8.72
N GLN A 171 -19.11 8.59 -7.82
CA GLN A 171 -18.77 9.98 -8.11
C GLN A 171 -17.60 10.09 -9.11
N LEU A 172 -16.71 9.09 -9.14
CA LEU A 172 -15.54 9.02 -10.01
C LEU A 172 -15.74 8.13 -11.25
N LYS A 173 -16.98 7.92 -11.71
CA LYS A 173 -17.28 7.07 -12.88
C LYS A 173 -16.55 7.47 -14.16
N GLY A 174 -16.23 8.76 -14.31
CA GLY A 174 -15.46 9.27 -15.44
C GLY A 174 -13.97 8.97 -15.36
N ASN A 175 -13.47 8.64 -14.16
CA ASN A 175 -12.06 8.38 -13.91
C ASN A 175 -11.73 6.90 -14.17
N SER A 176 -11.82 6.47 -15.43
CA SER A 176 -11.67 5.06 -15.81
C SER A 176 -10.23 4.55 -15.86
N ASN A 177 -9.24 5.41 -15.64
CA ASN A 177 -7.82 5.10 -15.67
C ASN A 177 -7.24 5.08 -14.24
N ILE A 178 -6.64 3.97 -13.83
CA ILE A 178 -6.21 3.74 -12.45
C ILE A 178 -4.70 3.48 -12.38
N ILE A 179 -4.03 4.15 -11.46
CA ILE A 179 -2.73 3.70 -10.94
C ILE A 179 -2.97 3.16 -9.55
N LEU A 180 -2.66 1.87 -9.37
CA LEU A 180 -2.74 1.17 -8.09
C LEU A 180 -1.35 0.98 -7.51
N LEU A 181 -1.11 1.47 -6.29
CA LEU A 181 0.14 1.28 -5.57
C LEU A 181 -0.11 0.42 -4.33
N GLY A 182 0.68 -0.64 -4.13
CA GLY A 182 0.56 -1.51 -2.97
C GLY A 182 1.87 -2.19 -2.61
N ALA A 183 1.95 -2.74 -1.41
CA ALA A 183 3.10 -3.50 -0.92
C ALA A 183 2.75 -4.96 -0.58
N SER A 184 1.48 -5.34 -0.67
CA SER A 184 0.96 -6.68 -0.35
C SER A 184 0.13 -7.28 -1.48
N GLN A 185 -0.08 -8.59 -1.45
CA GLN A 185 -0.99 -9.26 -2.38
C GLN A 185 -2.45 -8.86 -2.17
N GLY A 186 -2.84 -8.45 -0.96
CA GLY A 186 -4.20 -7.98 -0.67
C GLY A 186 -4.52 -6.64 -1.32
N ASP A 187 -3.51 -5.83 -1.62
CA ASP A 187 -3.67 -4.49 -2.19
C ASP A 187 -4.17 -4.53 -3.63
N LEU A 188 -3.92 -5.63 -4.34
CA LEU A 188 -4.44 -5.88 -5.68
C LEU A 188 -5.97 -5.82 -5.75
N ARG A 189 -6.65 -5.95 -4.60
CA ARG A 189 -8.11 -5.93 -4.45
C ARG A 189 -8.68 -4.55 -4.13
N MET A 190 -7.84 -3.52 -3.98
CA MET A 190 -8.30 -2.16 -3.61
C MET A 190 -9.11 -1.48 -4.72
N ALA A 191 -8.94 -1.90 -5.98
CA ALA A 191 -9.68 -1.37 -7.12
C ALA A 191 -10.99 -2.11 -7.43
N ASP A 192 -11.37 -3.13 -6.65
CA ASP A 192 -12.53 -3.98 -6.96
C ASP A 192 -13.88 -3.23 -6.93
N GLY A 193 -13.93 -2.06 -6.28
CA GLY A 193 -15.10 -1.19 -6.25
C GLY A 193 -15.23 -0.25 -7.46
N VAL A 194 -14.23 -0.20 -8.34
CA VAL A 194 -14.24 0.69 -9.52
C VAL A 194 -15.13 0.10 -10.61
N ALA A 195 -16.20 0.83 -10.96
CA ALA A 195 -17.22 0.32 -11.87
C ALA A 195 -16.74 0.17 -13.33
N ASN A 196 -15.95 1.12 -13.82
CA ASN A 196 -15.49 1.17 -15.22
C ASN A 196 -13.97 1.34 -15.25
N VAL A 197 -13.25 0.31 -15.67
CA VAL A 197 -11.79 0.33 -15.80
C VAL A 197 -11.43 0.21 -17.28
N GLU A 198 -10.90 1.30 -17.86
CA GLU A 198 -10.32 1.29 -19.21
C GLU A 198 -8.86 0.82 -19.15
N HIS A 199 -8.08 1.43 -18.26
CA HIS A 199 -6.67 1.10 -18.06
C HIS A 199 -6.36 1.05 -16.56
N ILE A 200 -5.66 0.01 -16.12
CA ILE A 200 -5.16 -0.11 -14.74
C ILE A 200 -3.69 -0.52 -14.79
N LEU A 201 -2.85 0.25 -14.10
CA LEU A 201 -1.44 -0.04 -13.87
C LEU A 201 -1.23 -0.36 -12.39
N LYS A 202 -0.66 -1.53 -12.09
CA LYS A 202 -0.40 -1.97 -10.73
C LYS A 202 1.10 -1.94 -10.45
N ILE A 203 1.51 -1.14 -9.46
CA ILE A 203 2.90 -1.02 -9.00
C ILE A 203 3.01 -1.60 -7.60
N GLY A 204 3.85 -2.61 -7.45
CA GLY A 204 4.03 -3.37 -6.22
C GLY A 204 5.39 -3.10 -5.56
N TYR A 205 5.40 -2.65 -4.31
CA TYR A 205 6.61 -2.51 -3.49
C TYR A 205 6.93 -3.83 -2.79
N LEU A 206 8.02 -4.49 -3.23
CA LEU A 206 8.51 -5.72 -2.63
C LEU A 206 9.68 -5.40 -1.69
N ASN A 207 9.35 -5.19 -0.43
CA ASN A 207 10.31 -4.67 0.54
C ASN A 207 11.02 -5.74 1.40
N ASP A 208 10.44 -6.94 1.51
CA ASP A 208 10.95 -8.04 2.34
C ASP A 208 10.73 -9.38 1.64
N ARG A 209 11.48 -10.41 2.06
CA ARG A 209 11.40 -11.79 1.51
C ARG A 209 11.45 -11.81 -0.02
N VAL A 210 12.37 -11.03 -0.59
CA VAL A 210 12.48 -10.80 -2.04
C VAL A 210 12.62 -12.13 -2.77
N ASP A 211 13.56 -12.99 -2.34
CA ASP A 211 13.84 -14.26 -3.01
C ASP A 211 12.63 -15.20 -3.02
N GLU A 212 11.79 -15.16 -1.97
CA GLU A 212 10.60 -16.02 -1.83
C GLU A 212 9.40 -15.50 -2.62
N LEU A 213 9.25 -14.17 -2.73
CA LEU A 213 8.02 -13.52 -3.19
C LEU A 213 8.14 -12.87 -4.56
N LEU A 214 9.35 -12.69 -5.09
CA LEU A 214 9.56 -11.93 -6.33
C LEU A 214 8.76 -12.49 -7.51
N GLU A 215 8.79 -13.81 -7.73
CA GLU A 215 8.03 -14.44 -8.81
C GLU A 215 6.53 -14.17 -8.67
N LYS A 216 5.98 -14.39 -7.46
CA LYS A 216 4.57 -14.12 -7.17
C LYS A 216 4.19 -12.65 -7.37
N TYR A 217 5.06 -11.71 -7.02
CA TYR A 217 4.83 -10.29 -7.25
C TYR A 217 4.89 -9.95 -8.73
N MET A 218 5.86 -10.50 -9.47
CA MET A 218 5.98 -10.31 -10.92
C MET A 218 4.81 -10.91 -11.72
N ASP A 219 4.14 -11.91 -11.17
CA ASP A 219 2.93 -12.51 -11.76
C ASP A 219 1.66 -11.70 -11.54
N SER A 220 1.64 -10.84 -10.51
CA SER A 220 0.43 -10.20 -10.02
C SER A 220 0.42 -8.67 -10.15
N TYR A 221 1.61 -8.06 -10.15
CA TYR A 221 1.84 -6.64 -10.40
C TYR A 221 2.47 -6.42 -11.78
N ASP A 222 2.10 -5.32 -12.42
CA ASP A 222 2.65 -4.95 -13.73
C ASP A 222 4.11 -4.47 -13.59
N ILE A 223 4.39 -3.70 -12.54
CA ILE A 223 5.73 -3.22 -12.16
C ILE A 223 6.00 -3.60 -10.71
N VAL A 224 7.13 -4.24 -10.44
CA VAL A 224 7.59 -4.55 -9.08
C VAL A 224 8.82 -3.72 -8.76
N LEU A 225 8.77 -3.01 -7.64
CA LEU A 225 9.87 -2.21 -7.09
C LEU A 225 10.48 -2.95 -5.91
N VAL A 226 11.64 -3.56 -6.13
CA VAL A 226 12.36 -4.35 -5.14
C VAL A 226 13.19 -3.44 -4.25
N GLN A 227 12.84 -3.40 -2.96
CA GLN A 227 13.53 -2.61 -1.93
C GLN A 227 13.72 -1.13 -2.32
N ASP A 228 12.73 -0.55 -3.00
CA ASP A 228 12.73 0.85 -3.42
C ASP A 228 11.98 1.72 -2.40
N GLU A 229 12.66 2.71 -1.83
CA GLU A 229 12.10 3.62 -0.82
C GLU A 229 11.62 4.95 -1.45
N SER A 230 11.49 5.00 -2.79
CA SER A 230 11.11 6.18 -3.57
C SER A 230 9.78 6.00 -4.31
N LEU A 231 9.18 7.12 -4.71
CA LEU A 231 8.00 7.17 -5.59
C LEU A 231 8.39 7.61 -7.01
N GLU A 232 9.68 7.54 -7.39
CA GLU A 232 10.19 8.13 -8.64
C GLU A 232 9.56 7.50 -9.89
N VAL A 233 9.37 6.19 -9.92
CA VAL A 233 8.71 5.50 -11.05
C VAL A 233 7.25 5.94 -11.20
N ALA A 234 6.50 5.99 -10.10
CA ALA A 234 5.11 6.47 -10.14
C ALA A 234 5.05 7.95 -10.55
N ASN A 235 5.95 8.78 -10.03
CA ASN A 235 6.03 10.20 -10.36
C ASN A 235 6.41 10.45 -11.81
N SER A 236 7.33 9.68 -12.39
CA SER A 236 7.70 9.83 -13.80
C SER A 236 6.56 9.44 -14.73
N ILE A 237 5.73 8.46 -14.36
CA ILE A 237 4.48 8.15 -15.08
C ILE A 237 3.49 9.33 -14.96
N LEU A 238 3.26 9.85 -13.75
CA LEU A 238 2.35 10.98 -13.53
C LEU A 238 2.77 12.23 -14.34
N GLN A 239 4.07 12.51 -14.42
CA GLN A 239 4.62 13.62 -15.22
C GLN A 239 4.35 13.48 -16.73
N LYS A 240 4.08 12.27 -17.24
CA LYS A 240 3.70 12.05 -18.64
C LYS A 240 2.20 12.18 -18.86
N ILE A 241 1.38 12.01 -17.82
CA ILE A 241 -0.08 12.03 -17.89
C ILE A 241 -0.65 13.44 -17.67
N LEU A 242 -0.07 14.18 -16.71
CA LEU A 242 -0.50 15.50 -16.26
C LEU A 242 0.17 16.61 -17.06
#